data_AF-A0A535EZS8-F1
#
_entry.id   AF-A0A535EZS8-F1
#
_cell.length_a   1.000
_cell.length_b   1.000
_cell.length_c   1.000
_cell.angle_alpha   90.00
_cell.angle_beta   90.00
_cell.angle_gamma   90.00
#
_symmetry.space_group_name_H-M   'P 1'
#
loop_
_entity.id
_entity.type
_entity.pdbx_description
1 polymer ?
#
loop_
_entity_poly.entity_id
_entity_poly.type
_entity_poly.pdbx_seq_one_letter_code
_entity_poly.pdbx_strand_id
1 'polypeptide(L)'
;MNEEQYRQEVLQFYDAAGEPLGQMSMGVLALAASSGQVAHVVNGVLFEGQQLEVVELKGAVGKVLRSVMLLCDVVGCSFSEVMESDVVVLRGQGLGGAEREGSANREDASFGDDYCFVHTPGGYRCAQCQEMLELIS
;
A
#
# COMPACT_ATOMS: atom_id res chain seq x y z
N MET A 1 -4.45 -21.70 -1.67
CA MET A 1 -4.80 -20.78 -0.58
C MET A 1 -5.55 -19.62 -1.20
N ASN A 2 -6.77 -19.33 -0.72
CA ASN A 2 -7.52 -18.14 -1.11
C ASN A 2 -7.17 -16.94 -0.19
N GLU A 3 -7.72 -15.76 -0.47
CA GLU A 3 -7.44 -14.53 0.27
C GLU A 3 -7.78 -14.67 1.76
N GLU A 4 -8.96 -15.18 2.10
CA GLU A 4 -9.40 -15.30 3.50
C GLU A 4 -8.54 -16.30 4.29
N GLN A 5 -8.18 -17.44 3.69
CA GLN A 5 -7.23 -18.38 4.29
C GLN A 5 -5.88 -17.72 4.55
N TYR A 6 -5.39 -16.93 3.59
CA TYR A 6 -4.12 -16.22 3.75
C TYR A 6 -4.21 -15.15 4.84
N ARG A 7 -5.29 -14.37 4.87
CA ARG A 7 -5.56 -13.36 5.90
C ARG A 7 -5.51 -14.00 7.29
N GLN A 8 -6.18 -15.12 7.50
CA GLN A 8 -6.17 -15.83 8.79
C GLN A 8 -4.77 -16.24 9.22
N GLU A 9 -3.94 -16.76 8.31
CA GLU A 9 -2.54 -17.10 8.60
C GLU A 9 -1.70 -15.87 8.97
N VAL A 10 -1.94 -14.73 8.31
CA VAL A 10 -1.28 -13.45 8.65
C VAL A 10 -1.67 -12.98 10.04
N LEU A 11 -2.96 -12.99 10.38
CA LEU A 11 -3.44 -12.54 11.68
C LEU A 11 -2.93 -13.44 12.81
N GLN A 12 -2.91 -14.76 12.61
CA GLN A 12 -2.29 -15.67 13.57
C GLN A 12 -0.80 -15.39 13.79
N PHE A 13 -0.06 -15.03 12.73
CA PHE A 13 1.35 -14.67 12.84
C PHE A 13 1.58 -13.39 13.68
N TYR A 14 0.65 -12.43 13.61
CA TYR A 14 0.73 -11.15 14.31
C TYR A 14 -0.15 -11.06 15.56
N ASP A 15 -0.73 -12.17 16.02
CA ASP A 15 -1.63 -12.21 17.19
C ASP A 15 -0.94 -11.65 18.46
N ALA A 16 0.38 -11.83 18.57
CA ALA A 16 1.19 -11.31 19.68
C ALA A 16 1.35 -9.77 19.69
N ALA A 17 0.95 -9.08 18.63
CA ALA A 17 1.06 -7.63 18.48
C ALA A 17 0.17 -6.81 19.43
N GLY A 18 -0.89 -7.43 19.95
CA GLY A 18 -1.87 -6.77 20.81
C GLY A 18 -2.74 -5.76 20.07
N GLU A 19 -2.74 -4.52 20.54
CA GLU A 19 -3.67 -3.46 20.14
C GLU A 19 -3.47 -2.94 18.69
N PRO A 20 -4.52 -2.39 18.04
CA PRO A 20 -4.49 -2.02 16.62
C PRO A 20 -3.34 -1.09 16.21
N LEU A 21 -2.97 -0.13 17.07
CA LEU A 21 -1.86 0.79 16.79
C LEU A 21 -0.49 0.08 16.78
N GLY A 22 -0.32 -0.93 17.64
CA GLY A 22 0.86 -1.78 17.66
C GLY A 22 0.97 -2.62 16.39
N GLN A 23 -0.15 -3.21 15.96
CA GLN A 23 -0.25 -3.94 14.70
C GLN A 23 0.05 -3.05 13.49
N MET A 24 -0.52 -1.84 13.46
CA MET A 24 -0.23 -0.85 12.42
C MET A 24 1.26 -0.54 12.34
N SER A 25 1.86 -0.20 13.48
CA SER A 25 3.27 0.17 13.57
C SER A 25 4.18 -0.99 13.10
N MET A 26 3.89 -2.21 13.55
CA MET A 26 4.62 -3.39 13.09
C MET A 26 4.43 -3.66 11.60
N GLY A 27 3.21 -3.51 11.07
CA GLY A 27 2.92 -3.67 9.65
C GLY A 27 3.74 -2.71 8.79
N VAL A 28 3.76 -1.43 9.13
CA VAL A 28 4.53 -0.40 8.41
C VAL A 28 6.03 -0.68 8.48
N LEU A 29 6.57 -0.99 9.66
CA LEU A 29 8.00 -1.27 9.82
C LEU A 29 8.42 -2.55 9.09
N ALA A 30 7.61 -3.61 9.18
CA ALA A 30 7.88 -4.87 8.48
C ALA A 30 7.78 -4.71 6.96
N LEU A 31 6.84 -3.88 6.47
CA LEU A 31 6.73 -3.51 5.07
C LEU A 31 8.00 -2.79 4.59
N ALA A 32 8.45 -1.76 5.30
CA ALA A 32 9.66 -1.02 4.95
C ALA A 32 10.90 -1.92 4.90
N ALA A 33 11.09 -2.78 5.92
CA ALA A 33 12.20 -3.72 5.97
C ALA A 33 12.16 -4.73 4.79
N SER A 34 10.99 -5.28 4.49
CA SER A 34 10.84 -6.30 3.45
C SER A 34 10.98 -5.71 2.04
N SER A 35 10.47 -4.51 1.81
CA SER A 35 10.69 -3.77 0.56
C SER A 35 12.17 -3.44 0.36
N GLY A 36 12.89 -3.09 1.44
CA GLY A 36 14.35 -2.92 1.41
C GLY A 36 15.09 -4.21 1.02
N GLN A 37 14.63 -5.37 1.51
CA GLN A 37 15.19 -6.66 1.10
C GLN A 37 14.96 -6.96 -0.38
N VAL A 38 13.76 -6.67 -0.91
CA VAL A 38 13.49 -6.81 -2.36
C VAL A 38 14.44 -5.92 -3.17
N ALA A 39 14.59 -4.66 -2.78
CA ALA A 39 15.50 -3.73 -3.43
C ALA A 39 16.96 -4.22 -3.38
N HIS A 40 17.39 -4.77 -2.25
CA HIS A 40 18.74 -5.33 -2.09
C HIS A 40 19.02 -6.47 -3.08
N VAL A 41 18.11 -7.46 -3.18
CA VAL A 41 18.26 -8.59 -4.11
C VAL A 41 18.31 -8.11 -5.57
N VAL A 42 17.42 -7.18 -5.94
CA VAL A 42 17.40 -6.63 -7.30
C VAL A 42 18.66 -5.80 -7.59
N ASN A 43 19.15 -5.03 -6.62
CA ASN A 43 20.37 -4.25 -6.74
C ASN A 43 21.61 -5.12 -6.97
N GLY A 44 21.73 -6.23 -6.24
CA GLY A 44 22.81 -7.20 -6.41
C GLY A 44 22.88 -7.74 -7.84
N VAL A 45 21.72 -8.02 -8.45
CA VAL A 45 21.65 -8.49 -9.85
C VAL A 45 22.01 -7.38 -10.83
N LEU A 46 21.43 -6.18 -10.68
CA LEU A 46 21.57 -5.10 -11.65
C LEU A 46 22.95 -4.44 -11.64
N PHE A 47 23.57 -4.32 -10.46
CA PHE A 47 24.77 -3.46 -10.28
C PHE A 47 25.99 -4.21 -9.78
N GLU A 48 25.83 -5.39 -9.18
CA GLU A 48 26.94 -6.16 -8.60
C GLU A 48 27.25 -7.44 -9.38
N GLY A 49 26.48 -7.73 -10.45
CA GLY A 49 26.67 -8.91 -11.30
C GLY A 49 26.33 -10.23 -10.60
N GLN A 50 25.55 -10.19 -9.51
CA GLN A 50 25.09 -11.38 -8.81
C GLN A 50 24.05 -12.14 -9.65
N GLN A 51 23.95 -13.45 -9.44
CA GLN A 51 22.84 -14.23 -10.02
C GLN A 51 21.56 -13.98 -9.23
N LEU A 52 20.42 -14.02 -9.92
CA LEU A 52 19.12 -13.85 -9.29
C LEU A 52 18.74 -15.08 -8.45
N GLU A 53 18.79 -14.92 -7.14
CA GLU A 53 18.30 -15.92 -6.19
C GLU A 53 16.76 -15.84 -6.06
N VAL A 54 16.06 -16.56 -6.94
CA VAL A 54 14.58 -16.54 -7.02
C VAL A 54 13.91 -16.91 -5.70
N VAL A 55 14.50 -17.83 -4.93
CA VAL A 55 13.99 -18.24 -3.62
C VAL A 55 14.04 -17.09 -2.62
N GLU A 56 15.13 -16.32 -2.61
CA GLU A 56 15.28 -15.16 -1.74
C GLU A 56 14.30 -14.05 -2.14
N LEU A 57 14.23 -13.72 -3.43
CA LEU A 57 13.29 -12.71 -3.93
C LEU A 57 11.85 -13.08 -3.61
N LYS A 58 11.46 -14.34 -3.84
CA LYS A 58 10.12 -14.85 -3.50
C LYS A 58 9.85 -14.72 -2.00
N GLY A 59 10.83 -15.00 -1.15
CA GLY A 59 10.73 -14.82 0.29
C GLY A 59 10.51 -13.37 0.69
N ALA A 60 11.27 -12.44 0.11
CA ALA A 60 11.14 -11.01 0.38
C ALA A 60 9.78 -10.44 -0.08
N VAL A 61 9.34 -10.78 -1.30
CA VAL A 61 8.02 -10.39 -1.83
C VAL A 61 6.88 -10.98 -0.98
N GLY A 62 7.03 -12.22 -0.51
CA GLY A 62 6.05 -12.84 0.38
C GLY A 62 5.91 -12.11 1.73
N LYS A 63 7.00 -11.55 2.26
CA LYS A 63 6.95 -10.71 3.47
C LYS A 63 6.28 -9.36 3.20
N VAL A 64 6.53 -8.74 2.04
CA VAL A 64 5.82 -7.52 1.62
C VAL A 64 4.32 -7.76 1.58
N LEU A 65 3.88 -8.83 0.89
CA LEU A 65 2.47 -9.19 0.79
C LEU A 65 1.82 -9.40 2.17
N ARG A 66 2.55 -10.06 3.08
CA ARG A 66 2.08 -10.29 4.45
C ARG A 66 1.85 -8.98 5.21
N SER A 67 2.79 -8.05 5.13
CA SER A 67 2.67 -6.75 5.79
C SER A 67 1.53 -5.92 5.22
N VAL A 68 1.32 -5.97 3.89
CA VAL A 68 0.16 -5.31 3.25
C VAL A 68 -1.15 -5.91 3.76
N MET A 69 -1.27 -7.24 3.81
CA MET A 69 -2.48 -7.89 4.34
C MET A 69 -2.78 -7.51 5.79
N LEU A 70 -1.75 -7.43 6.65
CA LEU A 70 -1.92 -6.94 8.02
C LEU A 70 -2.44 -5.50 8.04
N LEU A 71 -1.89 -4.62 7.21
CA LEU A 71 -2.31 -3.22 7.14
C LEU A 71 -3.75 -3.07 6.63
N CYS A 72 -4.16 -3.88 5.65
CA CYS A 72 -5.55 -3.94 5.21
C CYS A 72 -6.49 -4.28 6.37
N ASP A 73 -6.15 -5.31 7.15
CA ASP A 73 -6.96 -5.72 8.31
C ASP A 73 -7.05 -4.64 9.38
N VAL A 74 -5.92 -4.02 9.72
CA VAL A 74 -5.86 -2.95 10.73
C VAL A 74 -6.63 -1.70 10.31
N VAL A 75 -6.63 -1.37 9.01
CA VAL A 75 -7.36 -0.22 8.45
C VAL A 75 -8.85 -0.54 8.24
N GLY A 76 -9.24 -1.81 8.30
CA GLY A 76 -10.62 -2.25 8.10
C GLY A 76 -11.03 -2.32 6.63
N CYS A 77 -10.10 -2.60 5.72
CA CYS A 77 -10.38 -2.84 4.31
C CYS A 77 -9.91 -4.23 3.86
N SER A 78 -10.53 -4.76 2.82
CA SER A 78 -10.10 -5.98 2.14
C SER A 78 -8.98 -5.69 1.16
N PHE A 79 -8.18 -6.72 0.85
CA PHE A 79 -7.13 -6.59 -0.15
C PHE A 79 -7.71 -6.30 -1.55
N SER A 80 -8.89 -6.87 -1.84
CA SER A 80 -9.65 -6.60 -3.05
C SER A 80 -10.04 -5.12 -3.18
N GLU A 81 -10.55 -4.48 -2.12
CA GLU A 81 -10.87 -3.04 -2.13
C GLU A 81 -9.64 -2.16 -2.39
N VAL A 82 -8.49 -2.52 -1.80
CA VAL A 82 -7.22 -1.81 -2.06
C VAL A 82 -6.81 -1.93 -3.53
N MET A 83 -6.90 -3.13 -4.11
CA MET A 83 -6.59 -3.34 -5.53
C MET A 83 -7.55 -2.57 -6.45
N GLU A 84 -8.84 -2.57 -6.15
CA GLU A 84 -9.84 -1.84 -6.92
C GLU A 84 -9.57 -0.34 -6.91
N SER A 85 -9.27 0.22 -5.73
CA SER A 85 -8.88 1.62 -5.58
C SER A 85 -7.60 1.96 -6.36
N ASP A 86 -6.59 1.08 -6.33
CA ASP A 86 -5.34 1.29 -7.07
C ASP A 86 -5.55 1.24 -8.60
N VAL A 87 -6.38 0.32 -9.09
CA VAL A 87 -6.70 0.21 -10.52
C VAL A 87 -7.38 1.48 -11.05
N VAL A 88 -8.23 2.13 -10.25
CA VAL A 88 -8.80 3.43 -10.62
C VAL A 88 -7.69 4.48 -10.81
N VAL A 89 -6.75 4.55 -9.87
CA VAL A 89 -5.60 5.48 -9.94
C VAL A 89 -4.76 5.18 -11.18
N LEU A 90 -4.41 3.92 -11.43
CA LEU A 90 -3.63 3.51 -12.61
C LEU A 90 -4.33 3.86 -13.92
N ARG A 91 -5.65 3.69 -14.01
CA ARG A 91 -6.45 4.06 -15.19
C ARG A 91 -6.55 5.56 -15.38
N GLY A 92 -6.71 6.31 -14.28
CA GLY A 92 -6.75 7.78 -14.30
C GLY A 92 -5.39 8.42 -14.62
N GLN A 93 -4.30 7.75 -14.23
CA GLN A 93 -2.92 8.16 -14.54
C GLN A 93 -2.48 7.81 -15.97
N GLY A 94 -3.37 7.20 -16.77
CA GLY A 94 -3.20 6.88 -18.19
C GLY A 94 -1.75 6.88 -18.67
N LEU A 95 -1.13 5.70 -18.76
CA LEU A 95 0.14 5.49 -19.47
C LEU A 95 -0.03 5.73 -20.99
N GLY A 96 -0.38 6.96 -21.35
CA GLY A 96 -0.77 7.45 -22.67
C GLY A 96 -0.73 8.97 -22.66
N GLY A 97 0.48 9.53 -22.70
CA GLY A 97 0.67 10.96 -22.88
C GLY A 97 1.86 11.60 -22.17
N ALA A 98 3.03 10.98 -22.17
CA ALA A 98 4.30 11.72 -22.05
C ALA A 98 4.64 12.47 -23.36
N GLU A 99 3.63 13.11 -23.95
CA GLU A 99 3.72 14.09 -25.04
C GLU A 99 2.64 15.15 -24.79
N ARG A 100 2.85 15.97 -23.76
CA ARG A 100 2.27 17.31 -23.71
C ARG A 100 3.40 18.28 -23.46
N GLU A 101 4.03 18.67 -24.57
CA GLU A 101 4.78 19.89 -24.70
C GLU A 101 4.01 21.07 -24.09
N GLY A 102 4.74 21.94 -23.39
CA GLY A 102 4.52 23.39 -23.38
C GLY A 102 3.11 23.95 -23.15
N SER A 103 3.00 24.64 -22.01
CA SER A 103 2.25 25.89 -21.82
C SER A 103 0.85 25.83 -21.17
N ALA A 104 0.77 26.64 -20.11
CA ALA A 104 -0.33 27.51 -19.68
C ALA A 104 -1.61 26.90 -19.06
N ASN A 105 -1.96 27.49 -17.92
CA ASN A 105 -3.20 27.42 -17.13
C ASN A 105 -3.49 26.14 -16.33
N ARG A 106 -2.99 26.16 -15.09
CA ARG A 106 -3.56 25.42 -13.96
C ARG A 106 -4.70 26.25 -13.36
N GLU A 107 -5.89 26.13 -13.93
CA GLU A 107 -7.14 26.43 -13.21
C GLU A 107 -8.11 25.28 -13.52
N ASP A 108 -8.69 24.73 -12.45
CA ASP A 108 -9.80 23.77 -12.42
C ASP A 108 -9.55 22.35 -12.96
N ALA A 109 -8.91 21.54 -12.13
CA ALA A 109 -9.23 20.12 -12.03
C ALA A 109 -10.13 19.92 -10.80
N SER A 110 -11.44 20.16 -10.96
CA SER A 110 -12.43 19.61 -10.04
C SER A 110 -12.38 18.08 -10.17
N PHE A 111 -11.75 17.45 -9.18
CA PHE A 111 -11.86 16.01 -8.94
C PHE A 111 -13.34 15.68 -8.79
N GLY A 112 -13.85 14.76 -9.62
CA GLY A 112 -15.26 14.39 -9.65
C GLY A 112 -15.78 13.94 -8.29
N ASP A 113 -17.01 14.38 -7.99
CA ASP A 113 -17.72 14.34 -6.71
C ASP A 113 -18.07 12.93 -6.15
N ASP A 114 -17.43 11.85 -6.62
CA ASP A 114 -17.75 10.48 -6.18
C ASP A 114 -16.76 9.93 -5.13
N TYR A 115 -15.78 10.73 -4.70
CA TYR A 115 -14.86 10.36 -3.62
C TYR A 115 -15.01 11.30 -2.43
N CYS A 116 -15.46 10.76 -1.30
CA CYS A 116 -15.49 11.44 0.00
C CYS A 116 -14.06 11.64 0.55
N PHE A 117 -13.25 12.45 -0.13
CA PHE A 117 -12.01 12.97 0.42
C PHE A 117 -12.30 14.34 1.06
N VAL A 118 -12.24 14.40 2.39
CA VAL A 118 -12.37 15.67 3.09
C VAL A 118 -11.02 16.38 3.02
N HIS A 119 -11.01 17.61 2.52
CA HIS A 119 -9.85 18.47 2.59
C HIS A 119 -9.54 18.81 4.05
N THR A 120 -8.40 18.34 4.56
CA THR A 120 -7.87 18.77 5.85
C THR A 120 -6.59 19.58 5.67
N PRO A 121 -6.19 20.44 6.63
CA PRO A 121 -4.95 21.23 6.55
C PRO A 121 -3.65 20.41 6.39
N GLY A 122 -3.72 19.06 6.40
CA GLY A 122 -2.60 18.14 6.21
C GLY A 122 -2.72 17.18 5.03
N GLY A 123 -3.68 17.35 4.11
CA GLY A 123 -3.84 16.52 2.90
C GLY A 123 -5.23 15.91 2.71
N TYR A 124 -5.35 14.99 1.74
CA TYR A 124 -6.58 14.27 1.42
C TYR A 124 -6.76 13.09 2.37
N ARG A 125 -7.91 13.01 3.05
CA ARG A 125 -8.30 11.86 3.88
C ARG A 125 -9.63 11.31 3.41
N CYS A 126 -9.72 9.98 3.27
CA CYS A 126 -11.01 9.31 3.08
C CYS A 126 -11.89 9.55 4.32
N ALA A 127 -13.20 9.77 4.14
CA ALA A 127 -14.17 10.00 5.21
C ALA A 127 -14.15 8.89 6.28
N GLN A 128 -13.98 7.62 5.89
CA GLN A 128 -13.80 6.51 6.83
C GLN A 128 -12.53 6.65 7.68
N CYS A 129 -11.44 7.17 7.11
CA CYS A 129 -10.21 7.43 7.86
C CYS A 129 -10.36 8.61 8.84
N GLN A 130 -11.31 9.53 8.59
CA GLN A 130 -11.58 10.64 9.50
C GLN A 130 -12.42 10.19 10.70
N GLU A 131 -13.46 9.38 10.49
CA GLU A 131 -14.24 8.79 11.58
C GLU A 131 -13.36 7.93 12.50
N MET A 132 -12.42 7.18 11.94
CA MET A 132 -11.47 6.36 12.72
C MET A 132 -10.56 7.20 13.62
N LEU A 133 -10.17 8.40 13.20
CA LEU A 133 -9.32 9.29 13.99
C LEU A 133 -10.09 9.99 15.11
N GLU A 134 -11.35 10.34 14.85
CA GLU A 134 -12.25 10.91 15.86
C GLU A 134 -12.62 9.88 16.94
N LEU A 135 -12.58 8.57 16.64
CA LEU A 135 -12.77 7.49 17.60
C LEU A 135 -11.55 7.24 18.52
N ILE A 136 -10.37 7.73 18.13
CA ILE A 136 -9.10 7.48 18.86
C ILE A 136 -8.62 8.76 19.61
N SER A 137 -9.25 9.92 19.37
CA SER A 137 -9.02 11.20 20.06
C SER A 137 -9.95 11.42 21.24
#